data_AF-A0A7V6XN55-F1
#
_entry.id   AF-A0A7V6XN55-F1
#
_cell.length_a   1.000
_cell.length_b   1.000
_cell.length_c   1.000
_cell.angle_alpha   90.00
_cell.angle_beta   90.00
_cell.angle_gamma   90.00
#
_symmetry.space_group_name_H-M   'P 1'
#
loop_
_entity.id
_entity.type
_entity.pdbx_description
1 polymer ?
#
loop_
_entity_poly.entity_id
_entity_poly.type
_entity_poly.pdbx_seq_one_letter_code
_entity_poly.pdbx_strand_id
1 'polypeptide(L)'
;MIDIISFTLHYFFAIIFFILIPLPVFLRVSETEGENWLRKVVNIYKKILMFAHIALVVQIATGFLLRVDFNNWWTYAVLVIWLAIGAFLGLTQKYIRFIQQAMLEKQPTEEPFAKARRFSMYLMVSIIAMFILKYVNFG
;
A
#
# COMPACT_ATOMS: atom_id res chain seq x y z
N MET A 1 9.57 -27.61 -6.59
CA MET A 1 10.60 -26.60 -6.22
C MET A 1 10.12 -25.19 -6.56
N ILE A 2 9.67 -24.95 -7.80
CA ILE A 2 9.11 -23.66 -8.23
C ILE A 2 7.93 -23.22 -7.36
N ASP A 3 6.99 -24.11 -7.01
CA ASP A 3 5.83 -23.75 -6.19
C ASP A 3 6.19 -23.30 -4.77
N ILE A 4 7.19 -23.94 -4.16
CA ILE A 4 7.68 -23.58 -2.82
C ILE A 4 8.35 -22.20 -2.85
N ILE A 5 9.12 -21.92 -3.90
CA ILE A 5 9.75 -20.60 -4.10
C ILE A 5 8.68 -19.54 -4.30
N SER A 6 7.73 -19.77 -5.22
CA SER A 6 6.61 -18.86 -5.48
C SER A 6 5.77 -18.61 -4.22
N PHE A 7 5.46 -19.65 -3.46
CA PHE A 7 4.73 -19.54 -2.20
C PHE A 7 5.52 -18.71 -1.18
N THR A 8 6.80 -19.01 -0.97
CA THR A 8 7.65 -18.28 -0.01
C THR A 8 7.75 -16.80 -0.38
N LEU A 9 7.98 -16.49 -1.66
CA LEU A 9 7.99 -15.11 -2.15
C LEU A 9 6.65 -14.43 -1.94
N HIS A 10 5.54 -15.11 -2.26
CA HIS A 10 4.20 -14.55 -2.11
C HIS A 10 3.89 -14.15 -0.65
N TYR A 11 4.25 -14.99 0.32
CA TYR A 11 4.06 -14.65 1.73
C TYR A 11 5.03 -13.57 2.21
N PHE A 12 6.30 -13.63 1.80
CA PHE A 12 7.30 -12.63 2.18
C PHE A 12 6.90 -11.23 1.71
N PHE A 13 6.52 -11.07 0.44
CA PHE A 13 6.10 -9.78 -0.11
C PHE A 13 4.74 -9.31 0.46
N ALA A 14 3.90 -10.22 0.99
CA ALA A 14 2.66 -9.82 1.67
C ALA A 14 2.95 -8.99 2.93
N ILE A 15 4.03 -9.29 3.64
CA ILE A 15 4.40 -8.63 4.89
C ILE A 15 4.65 -7.12 4.67
N ILE A 16 5.19 -6.75 3.51
CA ILE A 16 5.48 -5.36 3.17
C ILE A 16 4.21 -4.50 3.20
N PHE A 17 3.05 -5.06 2.82
CA PHE A 17 1.78 -4.31 2.84
C PHE A 17 1.32 -3.99 4.27
N PHE A 18 1.65 -4.82 5.28
CA PHE A 18 1.30 -4.51 6.67
C PHE A 18 2.05 -3.27 7.19
N ILE A 19 3.25 -3.00 6.68
CA ILE A 19 4.02 -1.79 7.01
C ILE A 19 3.29 -0.52 6.53
N LEU A 20 2.40 -0.63 5.54
CA LEU A 20 1.63 0.51 5.02
C LEU A 20 0.40 0.85 5.86
N ILE A 21 -0.10 -0.08 6.68
CA ILE A 21 -1.30 0.11 7.53
C ILE A 21 -1.17 1.31 8.49
N PRO A 22 -0.05 1.52 9.21
CA PRO A 22 0.05 2.64 10.14
C PRO A 22 0.31 4.01 9.47
N LEU A 23 0.53 4.07 8.16
CA LEU A 23 0.78 5.33 7.42
C LEU A 23 -0.27 6.44 7.67
N PRO A 24 -1.59 6.21 7.52
CA PRO A 24 -2.59 7.25 7.79
C PRO A 24 -2.51 7.81 9.22
N VAL A 25 -2.17 6.97 10.20
CA VAL A 25 -1.99 7.38 11.60
C VAL A 25 -0.74 8.24 11.74
N PHE A 26 0.40 7.82 11.18
CA PHE A 26 1.63 8.62 11.23
C PHE A 26 1.49 9.96 10.52
N LEU A 27 0.77 10.02 9.39
CA LEU A 27 0.46 11.28 8.74
C LEU A 27 -0.35 12.17 9.68
N ARG A 28 -1.41 11.66 10.32
CA ARG A 28 -2.21 12.43 11.29
C ARG A 28 -1.39 12.95 12.47
N VAL A 29 -0.53 12.13 13.07
CA VAL A 29 0.38 12.55 14.16
C VAL A 29 1.34 13.64 13.70
N SER A 30 1.73 13.64 12.42
CA SER A 30 2.62 14.66 11.87
C SER A 30 2.01 16.05 11.80
N GLU A 31 0.68 16.16 11.86
CA GLU A 31 -0.03 17.44 11.91
C GLU A 31 0.21 18.15 13.25
N THR A 32 0.39 17.40 14.34
CA THR A 32 0.59 17.94 15.69
C THR A 32 2.06 18.08 16.08
N GLU A 33 2.93 17.21 15.57
CA GLU A 33 4.38 17.19 15.89
C GLU A 33 5.22 18.18 15.06
N GLY A 34 4.64 18.79 14.03
CA GLY A 34 5.27 19.81 13.19
C GLY A 34 6.11 19.29 12.02
N GLU A 35 6.70 20.23 11.26
CA GLU A 35 7.28 19.96 9.94
C GLU A 35 8.45 18.96 9.96
N ASN A 36 9.27 18.99 11.02
CA ASN A 36 10.43 18.10 11.15
C ASN A 36 10.01 16.62 11.22
N TRP A 37 8.95 16.31 11.94
CA TRP A 37 8.41 14.96 12.02
C TRP A 37 7.76 14.54 10.71
N LEU A 38 6.96 15.42 10.10
CA LEU A 38 6.35 15.17 8.79
C LEU A 38 7.41 14.83 7.74
N ARG A 39 8.51 15.57 7.71
CA ARG A 39 9.63 15.32 6.78
C ARG A 39 10.25 13.93 6.98
N LYS A 40 10.42 13.48 8.23
CA LYS A 40 10.93 12.12 8.54
C LYS A 40 9.97 11.06 8.05
N VAL A 41 8.67 11.17 8.38
CA VAL A 41 7.63 10.22 7.98
C VAL A 41 7.58 10.09 6.46
N VAL A 42 7.48 11.22 5.75
CA VAL A 42 7.38 11.26 4.29
C VAL A 42 8.63 10.65 3.63
N ASN A 43 9.83 10.92 4.16
CA ASN A 43 11.08 10.34 3.63
C ASN A 43 11.16 8.81 3.79
N ILE A 44 10.75 8.30 4.96
CA ILE A 44 10.73 6.86 5.24
C ILE A 44 9.69 6.18 4.34
N TYR A 45 8.46 6.71 4.34
CA TYR A 45 7.36 6.09 3.60
C TYR A 45 7.49 6.19 2.10
N LYS A 46 8.21 7.19 1.56
CA LYS A 46 8.55 7.21 0.13
C LYS A 46 9.32 5.94 -0.29
N LYS A 47 10.27 5.49 0.54
CA LYS A 47 11.03 4.26 0.26
C LYS A 47 10.16 3.03 0.42
N ILE A 48 9.36 2.96 1.49
CA ILE A 48 8.44 1.84 1.74
C ILE A 48 7.43 1.70 0.59
N LEU A 49 6.84 2.80 0.13
CA LEU A 49 5.89 2.81 -0.98
C LEU A 49 6.54 2.33 -2.29
N MET A 50 7.80 2.68 -2.53
CA MET A 50 8.54 2.16 -3.69
C MET A 50 8.71 0.63 -3.61
N PHE A 51 9.14 0.10 -2.46
CA PHE A 51 9.23 -1.35 -2.26
C PHE A 51 7.86 -2.03 -2.35
N ALA A 52 6.79 -1.38 -1.89
CA ALA A 52 5.44 -1.90 -2.00
C ALA A 52 4.94 -1.98 -3.45
N HIS A 53 5.38 -1.10 -4.35
CA HIS A 53 5.07 -1.24 -5.79
C HIS A 53 5.74 -2.48 -6.38
N ILE A 54 6.99 -2.74 -6.01
CA ILE A 54 7.69 -3.97 -6.41
C ILE A 54 6.96 -5.19 -5.84
N ALA A 55 6.60 -5.13 -4.56
CA ALA A 55 5.84 -6.17 -3.89
C ALA A 55 4.51 -6.44 -4.60
N LEU A 56 3.79 -5.40 -5.04
CA LEU A 56 2.51 -5.53 -5.75
C LEU A 56 2.66 -6.33 -7.04
N VAL A 57 3.67 -6.01 -7.85
CA VAL A 57 3.93 -6.72 -9.09
C VAL A 57 4.27 -8.19 -8.81
N VAL A 58 5.14 -8.44 -7.83
CA VAL A 58 5.51 -9.82 -7.43
C VAL A 58 4.29 -10.58 -6.91
N GLN A 59 3.41 -9.94 -6.14
CA GLN A 59 2.22 -10.57 -5.58
C GLN A 59 1.19 -10.95 -6.62
N ILE A 60 0.98 -10.08 -7.61
CA ILE A 60 0.11 -10.40 -8.74
C ILE A 60 0.74 -11.56 -9.50
N ALA A 61 2.01 -11.47 -9.92
CA ALA A 61 2.66 -12.53 -10.70
C ALA A 61 2.64 -13.90 -9.98
N THR A 62 3.07 -13.94 -8.72
CA THR A 62 3.09 -15.19 -7.92
C THR A 62 1.69 -15.69 -7.58
N GLY A 63 0.73 -14.80 -7.31
CA GLY A 63 -0.67 -15.16 -7.10
C GLY A 63 -1.28 -15.80 -8.34
N PHE A 64 -0.93 -15.28 -9.52
CA PHE A 64 -1.38 -15.84 -10.80
C PHE A 64 -0.85 -17.27 -11.01
N LEU A 65 0.43 -17.51 -10.69
CA LEU A 65 1.05 -18.81 -10.83
C LEU A 65 0.50 -19.87 -9.85
N LEU A 66 0.07 -19.47 -8.65
CA LEU A 66 -0.28 -20.41 -7.59
C LEU A 66 -1.72 -20.93 -7.65
N ARG A 67 -2.71 -20.08 -7.96
CA ARG A 67 -4.14 -20.40 -7.72
C ARG A 67 -5.14 -19.72 -8.66
N VAL A 68 -4.77 -19.39 -9.89
CA VAL A 68 -5.76 -18.78 -10.79
C VAL A 68 -6.77 -19.83 -11.25
N ASP A 69 -7.99 -19.66 -10.76
CA ASP A 69 -9.18 -20.30 -11.29
C ASP A 69 -10.18 -19.20 -11.66
N PHE A 70 -10.37 -18.98 -12.96
CA PHE A 70 -11.29 -17.97 -13.48
C PHE A 70 -12.77 -18.35 -13.33
N ASN A 71 -13.09 -19.60 -12.97
CA ASN A 71 -14.48 -19.99 -12.69
C ASN A 71 -14.90 -19.65 -11.24
N ASN A 72 -13.94 -19.27 -10.39
CA ASN A 72 -14.19 -18.95 -9.00
C ASN A 72 -14.42 -17.44 -8.80
N TRP A 73 -15.58 -17.06 -8.27
CA TRP A 73 -15.92 -15.67 -7.95
C TRP A 73 -14.88 -15.01 -7.01
N TRP A 74 -14.25 -15.80 -6.14
CA TRP A 74 -13.21 -15.36 -5.21
C TRP A 74 -11.99 -14.77 -5.95
N THR A 75 -11.60 -15.38 -7.07
CA THR A 75 -10.48 -14.90 -7.91
C THR A 75 -10.75 -13.48 -8.39
N TYR A 76 -11.97 -13.20 -8.87
CA TYR A 76 -12.35 -11.86 -9.30
C TYR A 76 -12.34 -10.85 -8.16
N ALA A 77 -12.84 -11.22 -6.97
CA ALA A 77 -12.80 -10.35 -5.79
C ALA A 77 -11.35 -9.99 -5.40
N VAL A 78 -10.45 -10.97 -5.41
CA VAL A 78 -9.01 -10.76 -5.17
C VAL A 78 -8.40 -9.81 -6.20
N LEU A 79 -8.70 -9.99 -7.49
CA LEU A 79 -8.18 -9.13 -8.55
C LEU A 79 -8.66 -7.68 -8.40
N VAL A 80 -9.94 -7.47 -8.09
CA VAL A 80 -10.50 -6.13 -7.85
C VAL A 80 -9.81 -5.45 -6.67
N ILE A 81 -9.58 -6.17 -5.57
CA ILE A 81 -8.87 -5.61 -4.41
C ILE A 81 -7.42 -5.28 -4.76
N TRP A 82 -6.72 -6.13 -5.51
CA TRP A 82 -5.36 -5.82 -5.96
C TRP A 82 -5.29 -4.57 -6.84
N LEU A 83 -6.26 -4.38 -7.74
CA LEU A 83 -6.38 -3.16 -8.52
C LEU A 83 -6.60 -1.93 -7.63
N ALA A 84 -7.46 -2.04 -6.62
CA ALA A 84 -7.68 -0.97 -5.65
C ALA A 84 -6.42 -0.64 -4.85
N ILE A 85 -5.71 -1.66 -4.34
CA ILE A 85 -4.41 -1.49 -3.67
C ILE A 85 -3.43 -0.78 -4.58
N GLY A 86 -3.28 -1.20 -5.84
CA GLY A 86 -2.38 -0.58 -6.79
C GLY A 86 -2.71 0.89 -7.07
N ALA A 87 -3.99 1.19 -7.29
CA ALA A 87 -4.45 2.56 -7.53
C ALA A 87 -4.17 3.47 -6.32
N PHE A 88 -4.56 3.04 -5.12
CA PHE A 88 -4.36 3.84 -3.90
C PHE A 88 -2.89 3.92 -3.48
N LEU A 89 -2.09 2.89 -3.76
CA LEU A 89 -0.64 2.91 -3.55
C LEU A 89 0.03 3.97 -4.43
N GLY A 90 -0.32 4.01 -5.72
CA GLY A 90 0.18 5.00 -6.66
C GLY A 90 -0.23 6.43 -6.29
N LEU A 91 -1.51 6.63 -5.93
CA LEU A 91 -2.02 7.94 -5.48
C LEU A 91 -1.34 8.39 -4.18
N THR A 92 -1.22 7.50 -3.20
CA THR A 92 -0.52 7.81 -1.94
C THR A 92 0.93 8.24 -2.22
N GLN A 93 1.67 7.48 -3.04
CA GLN A 93 3.04 7.83 -3.40
C GLN A 93 3.13 9.17 -4.14
N LYS A 94 2.20 9.47 -5.03
CA LYS A 94 2.14 10.76 -5.74
C LYS A 94 2.02 11.92 -4.75
N TYR A 95 1.07 11.87 -3.82
CA TYR A 95 0.87 12.97 -2.87
C TYR A 95 1.98 13.05 -1.82
N ILE A 96 2.58 11.94 -1.41
CA ILE A 96 3.80 11.93 -0.58
C ILE A 96 4.94 12.69 -1.27
N ARG A 97 5.13 12.51 -2.59
CA ARG A 97 6.12 13.28 -3.37
C ARG A 97 5.77 14.76 -3.45
N PHE A 98 4.49 15.10 -3.61
CA PHE A 98 4.04 16.50 -3.61
C PHE A 98 4.26 17.20 -2.27
N ILE A 99 4.06 16.51 -1.14
CA ILE A 99 4.40 17.06 0.18
C ILE A 99 5.90 17.38 0.26
N GLN A 100 6.77 16.47 -0.20
CA GLN A 100 8.22 16.73 -0.21
C GLN A 100 8.56 17.95 -1.07
N GLN A 101 7.97 18.05 -2.26
CA GLN A 101 8.23 19.16 -3.16
C GLN A 101 7.77 20.49 -2.57
N ALA A 102 6.55 20.55 -2.02
CA ALA A 102 6.04 21.74 -1.36
C ALA A 102 6.91 22.15 -0.16
N MET A 103 7.42 21.19 0.62
CA MET A 103 8.39 21.46 1.71
C MET A 103 9.73 22.02 1.21
N LEU A 104 10.20 21.60 0.04
CA LEU A 104 11.44 22.10 -0.55
C LEU A 104 11.25 23.51 -1.11
N GLU A 105 10.10 23.76 -1.73
CA GLU A 105 9.73 25.03 -2.35
C GLU A 105 9.12 26.04 -1.35
N LYS A 106 9.02 25.67 -0.07
CA LYS A 106 8.37 26.47 1.00
C LYS A 106 6.93 26.88 0.66
N GLN A 107 6.23 26.02 -0.07
CA GLN A 107 4.83 26.16 -0.44
C GLN A 107 3.91 25.52 0.61
N PRO A 108 2.63 25.92 0.67
CA PRO A 108 1.66 25.31 1.57
C PRO A 108 1.53 23.79 1.31
N THR A 109 1.60 23.00 2.38
CA THR A 109 1.56 21.53 2.33
C THR A 109 0.18 20.94 2.65
N GLU A 110 -0.80 21.78 3.01
CA GLU A 110 -2.10 21.38 3.54
C GLU A 110 -2.90 20.50 2.56
N GLU A 111 -3.03 20.95 1.31
CA GLU A 111 -3.77 20.21 0.28
C GLU A 111 -3.13 18.85 -0.07
N PRO A 112 -1.83 18.76 -0.42
CA PRO A 112 -1.22 17.47 -0.72
C PRO A 112 -1.17 16.55 0.52
N PHE A 113 -1.05 17.11 1.72
CA PHE A 113 -1.13 16.36 2.97
C PHE A 113 -2.51 15.73 3.19
N ALA A 114 -3.59 16.51 3.06
CA ALA A 114 -4.95 16.01 3.22
C ALA A 114 -5.27 14.89 2.21
N LYS A 115 -4.80 15.03 0.96
CA LYS A 115 -4.93 14.00 -0.07
C LYS A 115 -4.09 12.76 0.23
N ALA A 116 -2.83 12.91 0.65
CA ALA A 116 -1.99 11.77 1.05
C ALA A 116 -2.62 10.97 2.20
N ARG A 117 -3.18 11.67 3.19
CA ARG A 117 -3.89 11.04 4.32
C ARG A 117 -5.14 10.29 3.88
N ARG A 118 -5.94 10.87 2.97
CA ARG A 118 -7.16 10.22 2.44
C ARG A 118 -6.83 8.97 1.64
N PHE A 119 -5.87 9.05 0.71
CA PHE A 119 -5.50 7.90 -0.11
C PHE A 119 -4.78 6.80 0.69
N SER A 120 -4.00 7.16 1.72
CA SER A 120 -3.41 6.16 2.61
C SER A 120 -4.44 5.46 3.48
N MET A 121 -5.54 6.13 3.87
CA MET A 121 -6.68 5.45 4.50
C MET A 121 -7.35 4.45 3.54
N TYR A 122 -7.61 4.83 2.29
CA TYR A 122 -8.20 3.90 1.31
C TYR A 122 -7.29 2.71 1.00
N LEU A 123 -5.97 2.95 0.94
CA LEU A 123 -4.96 1.91 0.81
C LEU A 123 -5.01 0.95 2.02
N MET A 124 -5.03 1.48 3.24
CA MET A 124 -5.15 0.70 4.47
C MET A 124 -6.41 -0.18 4.47
N VAL A 125 -7.57 0.40 4.15
CA VAL A 125 -8.84 -0.34 4.08
C VAL A 125 -8.76 -1.44 3.02
N SER A 126 -8.15 -1.19 1.87
CA SER A 126 -7.99 -2.19 0.80
C SER A 126 -7.10 -3.35 1.23
N ILE A 127 -6.02 -3.07 1.98
CA ILE A 127 -5.13 -4.11 2.53
C ILE A 127 -5.86 -4.96 3.57
N ILE A 128 -6.63 -4.33 4.46
CA ILE A 128 -7.46 -5.05 5.44
C ILE A 128 -8.51 -5.91 4.74
N ALA A 129 -9.19 -5.38 3.73
CA ALA A 129 -10.17 -6.11 2.94
C ALA A 129 -9.56 -7.35 2.25
N MET A 130 -8.34 -7.23 1.70
CA MET A 130 -7.60 -8.36 1.14
C MET A 130 -7.37 -9.47 2.17
N PHE A 131 -6.99 -9.09 3.40
CA PHE A 131 -6.77 -10.05 4.48
C PHE A 131 -8.07 -10.73 4.92
N ILE A 132 -9.15 -9.98 5.10
CA ILE A 132 -10.47 -10.52 5.44
C ILE A 132 -10.94 -11.50 4.35
N LEU A 133 -10.84 -11.11 3.07
CA LEU A 133 -11.24 -11.97 1.96
C LEU A 133 -10.43 -13.27 1.91
N LYS A 134 -9.15 -13.22 2.28
CA LYS A 134 -8.32 -14.42 2.39
C LYS A 134 -8.87 -15.33 3.50
N TYR A 135 -9.14 -14.81 4.70
CA TYR A 135 -9.63 -15.60 5.83
C TYR A 135 -11.02 -16.21 5.61
N VAL A 136 -11.95 -15.49 4.99
CA VAL A 136 -13.31 -15.99 4.72
C VAL A 136 -13.31 -17.22 3.80
N ASN A 137 -12.31 -17.35 2.91
CA ASN A 137 -12.18 -18.50 2.01
C ASN A 137 -11.38 -19.67 2.61
N PHE A 138 -10.73 -19.47 3.77
CA PHE A 138 -10.04 -20.54 4.51
C PHE A 138 -10.84 -21.02 5.74
N GLY A 139 -12.00 -20.40 6.01
CA GLY A 139 -12.93 -20.79 7.08
C GLY A 139 -14.12 -21.61 6.57
#